data_AF-A0A4R0QZH8-F1
#
_entry.id   AF-A0A4R0QZH8-F1
#
_cell.length_a   1.000
_cell.length_b   1.000
_cell.length_c   1.000
_cell.angle_alpha   90.00
_cell.angle_beta   90.00
_cell.angle_gamma   90.00
#
_symmetry.space_group_name_H-M   'P 1'
#
loop_
_entity.id
_entity.type
_entity.pdbx_description
1 polymer ?
#
loop_
_entity_poly.entity_id
_entity_poly.type
_entity_poly.pdbx_seq_one_letter_code
_entity_poly.pdbx_strand_id
1 'polypeptide(L)'
;MAAEPQQALAILLKQLGAKPLGLYDGVRLLRINKQGGGSLTVTVSCEREQWRIQNSDNPQGRPSFYDAPFLAAKGISRTWVCTGPARVLE
;
A
#
# COMPACT_ATOMS: atom_id res chain seq x y z
N MET A 1 23.11 14.28 7.85
CA MET A 1 22.16 13.16 7.63
C MET A 1 20.82 13.78 7.28
N ALA A 2 20.37 13.67 6.03
CA ALA A 2 19.05 14.16 5.65
C ALA A 2 18.00 13.33 6.38
N ALA A 3 17.13 13.97 7.16
CA ALA A 3 16.01 13.30 7.78
C ALA A 3 15.14 12.73 6.65
N GLU A 4 15.00 11.41 6.58
CA GLU A 4 14.07 10.77 5.66
C GLU A 4 12.70 11.42 5.87
N PRO A 5 12.05 11.92 4.79
CA PRO A 5 10.76 12.55 4.95
C PRO A 5 9.82 11.52 5.57
N GLN A 6 9.30 11.82 6.77
CA GLN A 6 8.48 10.94 7.61
C GLN A 6 7.14 10.50 6.96
N GLN A 7 6.97 10.70 5.65
CA GLN A 7 5.74 10.48 4.89
C GLN A 7 6.02 10.13 3.41
N ALA A 8 7.25 9.75 3.05
CA ALA A 8 7.66 9.51 1.66
C ALA A 8 6.68 8.58 0.91
N LEU A 9 6.27 7.49 1.55
CA LEU A 9 5.33 6.54 0.97
C LEU A 9 3.96 7.17 0.65
N ALA A 10 3.39 7.96 1.56
CA ALA A 10 2.08 8.59 1.34
C ALA A 10 2.10 9.58 0.17
N ILE A 11 3.22 10.28 -0.02
CA ILE A 11 3.45 11.20 -1.14
C ILE A 11 3.53 10.40 -2.44
N LEU A 12 4.35 9.35 -2.47
CA LEU A 12 4.50 8.48 -3.64
C LEU A 12 3.17 7.83 -4.04
N LEU A 13 2.42 7.27 -3.08
CA LEU A 13 1.11 6.67 -3.35
C LEU A 13 0.13 7.68 -3.94
N LYS A 14 0.17 8.94 -3.48
CA LYS A 14 -0.66 10.00 -4.04
C LYS A 14 -0.25 10.35 -5.48
N GLN A 15 1.05 10.46 -5.75
CA GLN A 15 1.58 10.72 -7.09
C GLN A 15 1.26 9.60 -8.08
N LEU A 16 1.28 8.34 -7.61
CA LEU A 16 0.94 7.16 -8.40
C LEU A 16 -0.59 6.96 -8.55
N GLY A 17 -1.41 7.87 -8.01
CA GLY A 17 -2.87 7.77 -8.10
C GLY A 17 -3.43 6.54 -7.39
N ALA A 18 -2.79 6.09 -6.30
CA ALA A 18 -3.21 4.93 -5.55
C ALA A 18 -4.63 5.13 -4.99
N LYS A 19 -5.50 4.15 -5.23
CA LYS A 19 -6.89 4.16 -4.77
C LYS A 19 -7.05 3.23 -3.57
N PRO A 20 -7.63 3.69 -2.44
CA PRO A 20 -7.92 2.79 -1.33
C PRO A 20 -8.93 1.72 -1.78
N LEU A 21 -8.61 0.45 -1.54
CA LEU A 21 -9.53 -0.67 -1.72
C LEU A 21 -10.33 -0.91 -0.45
N GLY A 22 -9.65 -0.85 0.71
CA GLY A 22 -10.28 -1.08 2.00
C GLY A 22 -9.31 -1.55 3.07
N LEU A 23 -9.87 -1.97 4.20
CA LEU A 23 -9.18 -2.60 5.31
C LEU A 23 -9.45 -4.11 5.26
N TYR A 24 -8.39 -4.91 5.38
CA TYR A 24 -8.46 -6.37 5.48
C TYR A 24 -7.45 -6.83 6.51
N ASP A 25 -7.83 -7.64 7.49
CA ASP A 25 -6.93 -8.17 8.52
C ASP A 25 -6.03 -7.11 9.20
N GLY A 26 -6.61 -5.95 9.53
CA GLY A 26 -5.87 -4.84 10.17
C GLY A 26 -4.89 -4.08 9.27
N VAL A 27 -4.76 -4.45 7.99
CA VAL A 27 -3.96 -3.73 7.01
C VAL A 27 -4.82 -3.00 5.99
N ARG A 28 -4.34 -1.85 5.52
CA ARG A 28 -4.97 -1.09 4.45
C ARG A 28 -4.44 -1.54 3.10
N LEU A 29 -5.35 -1.77 2.17
CA LEU A 29 -5.05 -2.14 0.80
C LEU A 29 -5.30 -0.96 -0.12
N LEU A 30 -4.31 -0.64 -0.95
CA LEU A 30 -4.44 0.36 -2.01
C LEU A 30 -4.13 -0.28 -3.36
N ARG A 31 -4.82 0.15 -4.41
CA ARG A 31 -4.55 -0.28 -5.78
C ARG A 31 -3.90 0.83 -6.58
N ILE A 32 -2.85 0.48 -7.30
CA ILE A 32 -2.22 1.33 -8.32
C ILE A 32 -2.43 0.65 -9.67
N ASN A 33 -3.06 1.35 -10.61
CA ASN A 33 -3.21 0.84 -11.97
C ASN A 33 -1.94 1.15 -12.76
N LYS A 34 -1.37 0.14 -13.43
CA LYS A 34 -0.18 0.34 -14.27
C LYS A 34 -0.59 0.89 -15.63
N GLN A 35 0.25 1.76 -16.20
CA GLN A 35 0.12 2.14 -17.61
C GLN A 35 0.49 0.93 -18.47
N GLY A 36 -0.41 0.50 -19.35
CA GLY A 36 -0.24 -0.72 -20.17
C GLY A 36 -1.04 -1.94 -19.70
N GLY A 37 -1.84 -1.81 -18.64
CA GLY A 37 -2.66 -2.90 -18.10
C GLY A 37 -2.07 -3.51 -16.82
N GLY A 38 -2.91 -4.21 -16.06
CA GLY A 38 -2.55 -4.78 -14.76
C GLY A 38 -2.67 -3.79 -13.58
N SER A 39 -2.46 -4.30 -12.37
CA SER A 39 -2.52 -3.50 -11.15
C SER A 39 -1.56 -4.01 -10.08
N LEU A 40 -1.06 -3.09 -9.27
CA LEU A 40 -0.34 -3.39 -8.03
C LEU A 40 -1.28 -3.19 -6.86
N THR A 41 -1.21 -4.10 -5.89
CA THR A 41 -1.85 -3.90 -4.59
C THR A 41 -0.76 -3.54 -3.59
N VAL A 42 -0.93 -2.44 -2.87
CA VAL A 42 -0.03 -2.03 -1.80
C VAL A 42 -0.71 -2.35 -0.48
N THR A 43 -0.04 -3.12 0.37
CA THR A 43 -0.49 -3.41 1.73
C THR A 43 0.23 -2.48 2.69
N VAL A 44 -0.51 -1.81 3.56
CA VAL A 44 0.03 -0.89 4.57
C VAL A 44 -0.49 -1.27 5.95
N SER A 45 0.40 -1.60 6.87
CA SER A 45 0.08 -1.69 8.30
C SER A 45 0.33 -0.32 8.93
N CYS A 46 -0.76 0.35 9.31
CA CYS A 46 -0.70 1.65 9.96
C CYS A 46 -0.14 1.56 11.38
N GLU A 47 -0.44 0.48 12.09
CA GLU A 47 0.02 0.24 13.46
C GLU A 47 1.51 -0.07 13.52
N ARG A 48 1.99 -0.92 12.58
CA ARG A 48 3.41 -1.32 12.52
C ARG A 48 4.26 -0.34 11.71
N GLU A 49 3.64 0.66 11.09
CA GLU A 49 4.27 1.60 10.15
C GLU A 49 5.11 0.88 9.09
N GLN A 50 4.49 -0.12 8.45
CA GLN A 50 5.13 -1.01 7.50
C GLN A 50 4.29 -1.12 6.23
N TRP A 51 4.93 -1.40 5.11
CA TRP A 51 4.25 -1.58 3.84
C TRP A 51 4.93 -2.61 2.96
N ARG A 52 4.20 -3.14 1.98
CA ARG A 52 4.74 -4.00 0.92
C ARG A 52 3.93 -3.87 -0.35
N ILE A 53 4.52 -4.27 -1.47
CA ILE A 53 3.85 -4.35 -2.76
C ILE A 53 3.50 -5.80 -3.04
N GLN A 54 2.29 -6.02 -3.51
CA GLN A 54 1.79 -7.27 -4.05
C GLN A 54 1.58 -7.04 -5.55
N ASN A 55 2.36 -7.76 -6.36
CA ASN A 55 2.16 -7.74 -7.80
C ASN A 55 1.02 -8.71 -8.14
N SER A 56 -0.05 -8.20 -8.76
CA SER A 56 -1.18 -9.02 -9.20
C SER A 56 -0.94 -9.66 -10.58
N ASP A 57 0.16 -9.31 -11.27
CA ASP A 57 0.50 -9.85 -12.60
C ASP A 57 1.13 -11.25 -12.52
N ASN A 58 0.35 -12.24 -12.10
CA ASN A 58 0.69 -13.64 -12.27
C ASN A 58 -0.09 -14.19 -13.49
N PRO A 59 0.53 -14.91 -14.45
CA PRO A 59 -0.17 -15.53 -15.59
C PRO A 59 -1.31 -16.50 -15.21
N GLN A 60 -1.42 -16.88 -13.93
CA GLN A 60 -2.51 -17.71 -13.39
C GLN A 60 -3.64 -16.91 -12.71
N GLY A 61 -3.60 -15.57 -12.72
CA GLY A 61 -4.62 -14.72 -12.11
C GLY A 61 -4.68 -14.78 -10.58
N ARG A 62 -3.73 -15.45 -9.91
CA ARG A 62 -3.65 -15.54 -8.45
C ARG A 62 -2.58 -14.59 -7.91
N PRO A 63 -2.92 -13.64 -7.04
CA PRO A 63 -1.93 -12.78 -6.38
C PRO A 63 -0.90 -13.66 -5.64
N SER A 64 0.38 -13.51 -5.98
CA SER A 64 1.46 -14.14 -5.22
C SER A 64 1.75 -13.27 -3.99
N PHE A 65 1.23 -13.70 -2.85
CA PHE A 65 1.32 -12.98 -1.58
C PHE A 65 2.68 -13.10 -0.86
N TYR A 66 3.59 -13.94 -1.36
CA TYR A 66 4.61 -14.60 -0.52
C TYR A 66 6.03 -14.02 -0.56
N ASP A 67 6.41 -13.18 -1.53
CA ASP A 67 7.84 -12.84 -1.71
C ASP A 67 8.28 -11.42 -1.35
N ALA A 68 7.35 -10.48 -1.16
CA ALA A 68 7.74 -9.10 -0.85
C ALA A 68 7.85 -8.87 0.68
N PRO A 69 9.05 -8.58 1.22
CA PRO A 69 9.20 -8.26 2.62
C PRO A 69 8.50 -6.94 2.95
N PHE A 70 8.07 -6.79 4.21
CA PHE A 70 7.63 -5.50 4.71
C PHE A 70 8.80 -4.53 4.82
N LEU A 71 8.62 -3.35 4.24
CA LEU A 71 9.51 -2.21 4.33
C LEU A 71 8.98 -1.22 5.37
N ALA A 72 9.87 -0.44 5.97
CA ALA A 72 9.49 0.62 6.89
C ALA A 72 8.75 1.76 6.15
N ALA A 73 7.75 2.32 6.82
CA ALA A 73 7.01 3.51 6.40
C ALA A 73 6.76 4.41 7.61
N LYS A 74 7.83 4.86 8.26
CA LYS A 74 7.76 5.77 9.41
C LYS A 74 6.83 6.93 9.13
N GLY A 75 5.96 7.25 10.08
CA GLY A 75 5.00 8.35 10.03
C GLY A 75 3.79 8.15 9.12
N ILE A 76 3.66 6.99 8.44
CA ILE A 76 2.49 6.68 7.59
C ILE A 76 1.17 6.70 8.37
N SER A 77 1.23 6.35 9.65
CA SER A 77 0.08 6.34 10.58
C SER A 77 -0.66 7.69 10.64
N ARG A 78 0.03 8.80 10.39
CA ARG A 78 -0.50 10.17 10.45
C ARG A 78 -0.93 10.73 9.09
N THR A 79 -0.95 9.91 8.05
CA THR A 79 -1.21 10.34 6.67
C THR A 79 -2.58 9.91 6.18
N TRP A 80 -3.02 10.47 5.04
CA TRP A 80 -4.30 10.13 4.38
C TRP A 80 -4.49 8.62 4.17
N VAL A 81 -3.40 7.87 4.02
CA VAL A 81 -3.42 6.42 3.88
C VAL A 81 -4.07 5.79 5.10
N CYS A 82 -3.75 6.26 6.31
CA CYS A 82 -4.16 5.68 7.59
C CYS A 82 -5.29 6.45 8.30
N THR A 83 -5.43 7.75 8.03
CA THR A 83 -6.46 8.60 8.64
C THR A 83 -7.74 8.71 7.82
N GLY A 84 -7.69 8.37 6.53
CA GLY A 84 -8.86 8.40 5.66
C GLY A 84 -9.87 7.29 6.00
N PRO A 85 -11.15 7.41 5.62
CA PRO A 85 -12.13 6.35 5.80
C PRO A 85 -11.70 5.10 5.02
N ALA A 86 -11.89 3.92 5.61
CA ALA A 86 -11.65 2.64 4.97
C ALA A 86 -12.89 1.76 5.09
N ARG A 87 -13.34 1.22 3.96
CA ARG A 87 -14.35 0.16 3.95
C ARG A 87 -13.68 -1.15 4.37
N VAL A 88 -14.31 -1.91 5.25
CA VAL A 88 -13.84 -3.27 5.60
C VAL A 88 -14.18 -4.22 4.45
N LEU A 89 -13.19 -5.00 4.03
CA LEU A 89 -13.35 -6.05 3.04
C LEU A 89 -13.55 -7.36 3.81
N GLU A 90 -14.67 -8.04 3.55
CA GLU A 90 -15.03 -9.34 4.13
C GLU A 90 -14.35 -10.51 3.40
#